data_AF-A0A6B2S9F4-F1
#
_entry.id   AF-A0A6B2S9F4-F1
#
_cell.length_a   1.000
_cell.length_b   1.000
_cell.length_c   1.000
_cell.angle_alpha   90.00
_cell.angle_beta   90.00
_cell.angle_gamma   90.00
#
_symmetry.space_group_name_H-M   'P 1'
#
loop_
_entity.id
_entity.type
_entity.pdbx_description
1 polymer ?
#
loop_
_entity_poly.entity_id
_entity_poly.type
_entity_poly.pdbx_seq_one_letter_code
_entity_poly.pdbx_strand_id
1 'polypeptide(L)'
;VPIWRRPWMVLGRDTFAGDVLARLGVGNAYADHAERYPRIPVEELTSADLDLVVLPDEPYRFTHEDGPEAFPDTPVALVGGRHLTWYGPSLVEAPTVLSGALRAAVR
;
A
#
# COMPACT_ATOMS: atom_id res chain seq x y z
N VAL A 1 -1.43 -1.37 3.66
CA VAL A 1 -1.00 -0.36 2.65
C VAL A 1 -0.87 1.01 3.31
N PRO A 2 0.29 1.34 3.87
CA PRO A 2 0.57 2.68 4.37
C PRO A 2 0.46 3.76 3.29
N ILE A 3 -0.12 4.91 3.64
CA ILE A 3 -0.22 6.10 2.78
C ILE A 3 0.37 7.37 3.43
N TRP A 4 0.76 7.28 4.69
CA TRP A 4 1.39 8.36 5.44
C TRP A 4 2.29 7.80 6.54
N ARG A 5 3.29 8.58 6.95
CA ARG A 5 4.23 8.23 8.01
C ARG A 5 4.32 9.37 9.03
N ARG A 6 4.41 9.03 10.32
CA ARG A 6 4.45 9.95 11.48
C ARG A 6 3.19 10.87 11.56
N PRO A 7 2.01 10.33 11.90
CA PRO A 7 1.75 8.94 12.28
C PRO A 7 1.57 8.02 11.06
N TRP A 8 1.67 6.71 11.27
CA TRP A 8 1.32 5.75 10.23
C TRP A 8 -0.18 5.80 9.97
N MET A 9 -0.54 6.03 8.72
CA MET A 9 -1.92 5.91 8.25
C MET A 9 -1.97 4.91 7.11
N VAL A 10 -3.00 4.07 7.09
CA VAL A 10 -3.17 3.03 6.06
C VAL A 10 -4.46 3.24 5.29
N LEU A 11 -4.60 2.56 4.16
CA LEU A 11 -5.90 2.41 3.52
C LEU A 11 -6.84 1.59 4.41
N GLY A 12 -7.96 2.17 4.81
CA GLY A 12 -9.09 1.48 5.42
C GLY A 12 -10.16 1.13 4.39
N ARG A 13 -11.43 1.16 4.80
CA ARG A 13 -12.57 0.87 3.91
C ARG A 13 -12.80 1.95 2.85
N ASP A 14 -13.51 1.57 1.79
CA ASP A 14 -14.05 2.48 0.77
C ASP A 14 -13.02 3.45 0.17
N THR A 15 -11.78 3.02 -0.04
CA THR A 15 -10.74 3.86 -0.67
C THR A 15 -10.55 3.50 -2.13
N PHE A 16 -10.31 4.51 -2.98
CA PHE A 16 -10.03 4.29 -4.41
C PHE A 16 -8.83 3.35 -4.61
N ALA A 17 -7.73 3.63 -3.92
CA ALA A 17 -6.53 2.81 -3.97
C ALA A 17 -6.77 1.37 -3.47
N GLY A 18 -7.60 1.20 -2.44
CA GLY A 18 -7.99 -0.12 -1.95
C GLY A 18 -8.75 -0.91 -3.01
N ASP A 19 -9.67 -0.25 -3.72
CA ASP A 19 -10.47 -0.85 -4.79
C ASP A 19 -9.64 -1.14 -6.07
N VAL A 20 -8.61 -0.33 -6.37
CA VAL A 20 -7.61 -0.66 -7.40
C VAL A 20 -6.84 -1.93 -7.03
N LEU A 21 -6.32 -2.02 -5.80
CA LEU A 21 -5.59 -3.19 -5.33
C LEU A 21 -6.44 -4.46 -5.28
N ALA A 22 -7.69 -4.35 -4.85
CA ALA A 22 -8.64 -5.46 -4.85
C ALA A 22 -8.85 -6.04 -6.26
N ARG A 23 -8.97 -5.19 -7.29
CA ARG A 23 -9.07 -5.63 -8.69
C ARG A 23 -7.79 -6.29 -9.22
N LEU A 24 -6.65 -6.03 -8.60
CA LEU A 24 -5.38 -6.70 -8.89
C LEU A 24 -5.17 -7.97 -8.04
N GLY A 25 -6.16 -8.35 -7.22
CA GLY A 25 -6.12 -9.54 -6.38
C GLY A 25 -5.39 -9.35 -5.05
N VAL A 26 -5.12 -8.11 -4.64
CA VAL A 26 -4.48 -7.81 -3.34
C VAL A 26 -5.56 -7.53 -2.29
N GLY A 27 -5.63 -8.38 -1.27
CA GLY A 27 -6.46 -8.16 -0.09
C GLY A 27 -5.87 -7.07 0.82
N ASN A 28 -6.67 -6.06 1.18
CA ASN A 28 -6.23 -5.06 2.16
C ASN A 28 -6.60 -5.53 3.58
N ALA A 29 -5.60 -5.76 4.43
CA ALA A 29 -5.78 -6.20 5.82
C ALA A 29 -6.71 -5.29 6.65
N TYR A 30 -6.83 -4.02 6.27
CA TYR A 30 -7.68 -3.03 6.94
C TYR A 30 -8.94 -2.66 6.13
N ALA A 31 -9.33 -3.49 5.15
CA ALA A 31 -10.48 -3.21 4.27
C ALA A 31 -11.80 -2.98 5.02
N ASP A 32 -11.99 -3.64 6.16
CA ASP A 32 -13.22 -3.53 6.96
C ASP A 32 -13.11 -2.55 8.13
N HIS A 33 -12.02 -1.77 8.20
CA HIS A 33 -11.82 -0.83 9.30
C HIS A 33 -12.95 0.23 9.37
N ALA A 34 -13.28 0.67 10.59
CA ALA A 34 -14.30 1.68 10.87
C ALA A 34 -13.99 3.08 10.29
N GLU A 35 -12.79 3.30 9.77
CA GLU A 35 -12.32 4.56 9.19
C GLU A 35 -11.74 4.29 7.80
N ARG A 36 -11.81 5.30 6.91
CA ARG A 36 -11.23 5.20 5.55
C ARG A 36 -9.71 5.29 5.54
N TYR A 37 -9.13 6.00 6.51
CA TYR A 37 -7.67 6.17 6.64
C TYR A 37 -7.26 6.11 8.12
N PRO A 38 -7.36 4.94 8.76
CA PRO A 38 -7.07 4.82 10.17
C PRO A 38 -5.59 5.07 10.47
N ARG A 39 -5.36 5.62 11.67
CA ARG A 39 -4.03 5.71 12.27
C ARG A 39 -3.75 4.41 13.00
N ILE A 40 -2.75 3.69 12.56
CA ILE A 40 -2.37 2.40 13.16
C ILE A 40 -1.00 2.56 13.83
N PRO A 41 -0.81 2.10 15.08
CA PRO A 41 0.51 2.01 15.69
C PRO A 41 1.47 1.18 14.83
N VAL A 42 2.74 1.58 14.74
CA VAL A 42 3.69 0.83 13.89
C VAL A 42 3.85 -0.61 14.38
N GLU A 43 3.80 -0.80 15.69
CA GLU A 43 3.95 -2.09 16.35
C GLU A 43 2.83 -3.07 15.95
N GLU A 44 1.61 -2.57 15.73
CA GLU A 44 0.49 -3.36 15.21
C GLU A 44 0.71 -3.72 13.74
N LEU A 45 1.16 -2.76 12.92
CA LEU A 45 1.46 -3.02 11.51
C LEU A 45 2.56 -4.06 11.33
N THR A 46 3.59 -4.04 12.18
CA THR A 46 4.75 -4.94 12.09
C THR A 46 4.51 -6.30 12.73
N SER A 47 3.49 -6.43 13.59
CA SER A 47 3.11 -7.70 14.21
C SER A 47 1.94 -8.39 13.49
N ALA A 48 1.29 -7.69 12.56
CA ALA A 48 0.27 -8.27 11.70
C ALA A 48 0.90 -9.33 10.76
N ASP A 49 0.18 -10.44 10.60
CA ASP A 49 0.54 -11.48 9.63
C ASP A 49 0.20 -11.00 8.22
N LEU A 50 1.18 -10.37 7.56
CA LEU A 50 1.03 -9.74 6.26
C LEU A 50 1.92 -10.47 5.23
N ASP A 51 1.32 -10.84 4.10
CA ASP A 51 2.07 -11.40 2.97
C ASP A 51 2.92 -10.33 2.24
N LEU A 52 2.50 -9.06 2.31
CA LEU A 52 3.08 -7.95 1.56
C LEU A 52 2.72 -6.59 2.15
N VAL A 53 3.69 -5.68 2.18
CA VAL A 53 3.47 -4.25 2.41
C VAL A 53 3.62 -3.48 1.09
N VAL A 54 2.56 -2.76 0.70
CA VAL A 54 2.58 -1.87 -0.47
C VAL A 54 2.79 -0.44 -0.01
N LEU A 55 3.85 0.19 -0.51
CA LEU A 55 4.28 1.55 -0.16
C LEU A 55 4.30 2.43 -1.41
N PRO A 56 3.30 3.31 -1.61
CA PRO A 56 3.28 4.23 -2.73
C PRO A 56 4.24 5.41 -2.53
N ASP A 57 4.66 6.06 -3.60
CA ASP A 57 5.41 7.32 -3.51
C ASP A 57 4.52 8.59 -3.40
N GLU A 58 3.18 8.42 -3.39
CA GLU A 58 2.21 9.48 -3.14
C GLU A 58 1.00 8.94 -2.34
N PRO A 59 0.39 9.71 -1.42
CA PRO A 59 0.66 11.12 -1.14
C PRO A 59 1.89 11.35 -0.24
N TYR A 60 2.29 10.36 0.54
CA TYR A 60 3.59 10.34 1.21
C TYR A 60 4.60 9.61 0.34
N ARG A 61 5.80 10.16 0.20
CA ARG A 61 6.86 9.59 -0.63
C ARG A 61 7.64 8.51 0.11
N PHE A 62 7.11 7.29 0.14
CA PHE A 62 7.90 6.15 0.60
C PHE A 62 9.03 5.85 -0.39
N THR A 63 10.18 5.43 0.13
CA THR A 63 11.38 5.12 -0.66
C THR A 63 12.04 3.84 -0.14
N HIS A 64 13.10 3.37 -0.79
CA HIS A 64 13.86 2.22 -0.28
C HIS A 64 14.46 2.46 1.11
N GLU A 65 14.70 3.72 1.49
CA GLU A 65 15.33 4.12 2.76
C GLU A 65 14.32 4.68 3.77
N ASP A 66 13.05 4.85 3.38
CA ASP A 66 12.00 5.46 4.20
C ASP A 66 10.68 4.71 3.98
N GLY A 67 10.45 3.70 4.82
CA GLY A 67 9.29 2.83 4.84
C GLY A 67 9.67 1.36 5.09
N PRO A 68 10.43 0.72 4.18
CA PRO A 68 10.75 -0.71 4.25
C PRO A 68 11.48 -1.13 5.54
N GLU A 69 12.28 -0.24 6.15
CA GLU A 69 13.01 -0.54 7.37
C GLU A 69 12.10 -0.78 8.59
N ALA A 70 10.83 -0.40 8.52
CA ALA A 70 9.84 -0.76 9.53
C ALA A 70 9.35 -2.21 9.38
N PHE A 71 9.53 -2.85 8.23
CA PHE A 71 8.96 -4.16 7.89
C PHE A 71 10.06 -5.16 7.48
N PRO A 72 11.03 -5.48 8.37
CA PRO A 72 12.20 -6.28 8.01
C PRO A 72 11.87 -7.73 7.59
N ASP A 73 10.75 -8.27 8.09
CA ASP A 73 10.35 -9.66 7.90
C ASP A 73 9.18 -9.82 6.90
N THR A 74 8.75 -8.73 6.27
CA THR A 74 7.63 -8.74 5.31
C THR A 74 8.11 -8.23 3.95
N PRO A 75 7.77 -8.91 2.84
CA PRO A 75 8.01 -8.37 1.50
C PRO A 75 7.45 -6.95 1.34
N VAL A 76 8.22 -6.08 0.68
CA VAL A 76 7.82 -4.68 0.45
C VAL A 76 7.80 -4.36 -1.04
N ALA A 77 6.65 -3.91 -1.54
CA ALA A 77 6.50 -3.38 -2.89
C ALA A 77 6.45 -1.84 -2.84
N LEU A 78 7.47 -1.19 -3.39
CA LEU A 78 7.40 0.23 -3.72
C LEU A 78 6.63 0.41 -5.03
N VAL A 79 5.64 1.29 -5.05
CA VAL A 79 4.78 1.52 -6.22
C VAL A 79 4.61 3.00 -6.53
N GLY A 80 4.37 3.32 -7.80
CA GLY A 80 4.05 4.69 -8.19
C GLY A 80 2.63 5.09 -7.76
N GLY A 81 2.51 6.07 -6.89
CA GLY A 81 1.27 6.64 -6.39
C GLY A 81 0.39 7.19 -7.51
N ARG A 82 0.97 7.80 -8.56
CA ARG A 82 0.25 8.15 -9.81
C ARG A 82 -0.66 7.04 -10.35
N HIS A 83 -0.26 5.78 -10.24
CA HIS A 83 -1.02 4.63 -10.75
C HIS A 83 -1.98 4.04 -9.70
N LEU A 84 -1.71 4.26 -8.41
CA LEU A 84 -2.47 3.64 -7.31
C LEU A 84 -3.48 4.59 -6.66
N THR A 85 -3.12 5.84 -6.39
CA THR A 85 -3.89 6.75 -5.52
C THR A 85 -4.70 7.79 -6.30
N TRP A 86 -4.41 8.00 -7.58
CA TRP A 86 -5.06 9.00 -8.41
C TRP A 86 -5.85 8.37 -9.57
N TYR A 87 -7.08 8.82 -9.74
CA TYR A 87 -7.85 8.51 -10.94
C TYR A 87 -7.40 9.37 -12.12
N GLY A 88 -7.38 8.81 -13.32
CA GLY A 88 -7.04 9.54 -14.53
C GLY A 88 -6.36 8.69 -15.61
N PRO A 89 -5.68 9.32 -16.58
CA PRO A 89 -5.06 8.63 -17.72
C PRO A 89 -4.04 7.56 -17.32
N SER A 90 -3.40 7.69 -16.16
CA SER A 90 -2.47 6.68 -15.62
C SER A 90 -3.12 5.32 -15.40
N LEU A 91 -4.44 5.25 -15.20
CA LEU A 91 -5.14 3.98 -14.97
C LEU A 91 -5.10 3.03 -16.15
N VAL A 92 -4.83 3.52 -17.36
CA VAL A 92 -4.63 2.66 -18.54
C VAL A 92 -3.41 1.76 -18.34
N GLU A 93 -2.36 2.27 -17.70
CA GLU A 93 -1.10 1.56 -17.47
C GLU A 93 -1.05 0.89 -16.09
N ALA A 94 -1.88 1.36 -15.14
CA ALA A 94 -1.85 0.95 -13.76
C ALA A 94 -1.90 -0.58 -13.54
N PRO A 95 -2.77 -1.37 -14.21
CA PRO A 95 -2.79 -2.81 -14.00
C PRO A 95 -1.45 -3.49 -14.29
N THR A 96 -0.79 -3.11 -15.38
CA THR A 96 0.50 -3.68 -15.79
C THR A 96 1.62 -3.23 -14.84
N VAL A 97 1.71 -1.92 -14.57
CA VAL A 97 2.79 -1.33 -13.75
C VAL A 97 2.70 -1.82 -12.31
N LEU A 98 1.51 -1.75 -11.70
CA LEU A 98 1.31 -2.17 -10.31
C LEU A 98 1.51 -3.68 -10.16
N SER A 99 0.91 -4.51 -11.02
CA SER A 99 1.09 -5.97 -10.92
C SER A 99 2.55 -6.40 -11.08
N GLY A 100 3.32 -5.69 -11.93
CA GLY A 100 4.75 -5.93 -12.08
C GLY A 100 5.52 -5.71 -10.78
N ALA A 101 5.31 -4.56 -10.13
CA ALA A 101 5.95 -4.22 -8.87
C ALA A 101 5.53 -5.16 -7.73
N LEU A 102 4.22 -5.46 -7.60
CA LEU A 102 3.69 -6.36 -6.58
C LEU A 102 4.28 -7.77 -6.70
N ARG A 103 4.35 -8.32 -7.92
CA ARG A 103 4.94 -9.65 -8.15
C ARG A 103 6.44 -9.70 -7.93
N ALA A 104 7.15 -8.61 -8.19
CA ALA A 104 8.59 -8.55 -7.97
C ALA A 104 8.96 -8.62 -6.48
N ALA A 105 8.08 -8.11 -5.60
CA ALA A 105 8.32 -8.11 -4.16
C ALA A 105 8.13 -9.49 -3.50
N VAL A 106 7.21 -10.32 -4.01
CA VAL A 106 6.83 -11.62 -3.40
C VAL A 106 7.49 -12.84 -4.05
N ARG A 107 8.52 -12.65 -4.87
CA ARG A 107 9.32 -13.71 -5.51
C ARG A 107 10.60 -13.96 -4.73
#